data_AF-A0A9X9A7Z3-F1
#
_entry.id   AF-A0A9X9A7Z3-F1
#
_cell.length_a   1.000
_cell.length_b   1.000
_cell.length_c   1.000
_cell.angle_alpha   90.00
_cell.angle_beta   90.00
_cell.angle_gamma   90.00
#
_symmetry.space_group_name_H-M   'P 1'
#
loop_
_entity.id
_entity.type
_entity.pdbx_description
1 polymer ?
#
loop_
_entity_poly.entity_id
_entity_poly.type
_entity_poly.pdbx_seq_one_letter_code
_entity_poly.pdbx_strand_id
1 'polypeptide(L)'
;QPLCEKIAIERAGADANIGDFVYNANVGRNELFEAMCELDVSARELKPIMAKIHTCFDKLIYYTVLKYSEIISKNLEEKQQYINETHKERLTILGQMSASFVHEFRNPLTSIMGFVKLLKADHPSLSYLDIISHELDQLNFRISQFLLVSKKEMWNESERF
;
A
#
# COMPACT_ATOMS: atom_id res chain seq x y z
N GLN A 1 19.96 17.62 20.28
CA GLN A 1 19.30 16.45 19.65
C GLN A 1 17.86 16.25 20.14
N PRO A 2 17.52 16.28 21.45
CA PRO A 2 16.16 15.97 21.92
C PRO A 2 15.06 16.88 21.35
N LEU A 3 15.35 18.17 21.16
CA LEU A 3 14.38 19.13 20.64
C LEU A 3 14.01 18.86 19.17
N CYS A 4 15.00 18.63 18.30
CA CYS A 4 14.77 18.38 16.87
C CYS A 4 13.91 17.13 16.66
N GLU A 5 14.19 16.08 17.42
CA GLU A 5 13.44 14.84 17.39
C GLU A 5 12.01 15.03 17.87
N LYS A 6 11.80 15.74 18.98
CA LYS A 6 10.47 16.08 19.48
C LYS A 6 9.64 16.85 18.44
N ILE A 7 10.20 17.89 17.82
CA ILE A 7 9.51 18.67 16.78
C ILE A 7 9.15 17.79 15.59
N ALA A 8 10.09 16.96 15.12
CA ALA A 8 9.87 16.07 14.00
C ALA A 8 8.72 15.07 14.28
N ILE A 9 8.71 14.46 15.47
CA ILE A 9 7.66 13.53 15.90
C ILE A 9 6.30 14.21 15.98
N GLU A 10 6.22 15.38 16.63
CA GLU A 10 4.95 16.12 16.78
C GLU A 10 4.37 16.52 15.42
N ARG A 11 5.21 17.02 14.50
CA ARG A 11 4.75 17.38 13.15
C ARG A 11 4.32 16.18 12.32
N ALA A 12 5.09 15.09 12.37
CA ALA A 12 4.74 13.87 11.65
C ALA A 12 3.44 13.26 12.19
N GLY A 13 3.23 13.28 13.51
CA GLY A 13 1.99 12.81 14.15
C GLY A 13 0.78 13.67 13.82
N ALA A 14 0.98 14.96 13.55
CA ALA A 14 -0.07 15.90 13.14
C ALA A 14 -0.30 15.94 11.61
N ASP A 15 0.40 15.12 10.83
CA ASP A 15 0.40 15.17 9.35
C ASP A 15 0.71 16.57 8.79
N ALA A 16 1.53 17.33 9.51
CA ALA A 16 1.80 18.73 9.22
C ALA A 16 3.00 18.88 8.27
N ASN A 17 2.90 19.82 7.33
CA ASN A 17 3.97 20.09 6.37
C ASN A 17 5.26 20.55 7.08
N ILE A 18 6.39 19.87 6.85
CA ILE A 18 7.68 20.26 7.45
C ILE A 18 8.17 21.64 6.97
N GLY A 19 7.70 22.08 5.79
CA GLY A 19 7.98 23.38 5.22
C GLY A 19 7.56 24.54 6.11
N ASP A 20 6.44 24.45 6.85
CA ASP A 20 6.02 25.54 7.74
C ASP A 20 6.98 25.70 8.91
N PHE A 21 7.56 24.60 9.41
CA PHE A 21 8.59 24.68 10.43
C PHE A 21 9.85 25.37 9.91
N VAL A 22 10.29 25.01 8.70
CA VAL A 22 11.46 25.64 8.05
C VAL A 22 11.19 27.14 7.84
N TYR A 23 10.00 27.49 7.36
CA TYR A 23 9.58 28.88 7.19
C TYR A 23 9.61 29.63 8.52
N ASN A 24 8.95 29.11 9.56
CA ASN A 24 8.88 29.74 10.88
C ASN A 24 10.26 29.89 11.53
N ALA A 25 11.13 28.89 11.39
CA ALA A 25 12.51 28.97 11.89
C ALA A 25 13.30 30.08 11.19
N ASN A 26 13.13 30.23 9.87
CA ASN A 26 13.79 31.31 9.12
C ASN A 26 13.24 32.70 9.46
N VAL A 27 11.92 32.83 9.66
CA VAL A 27 11.30 34.08 10.12
C VAL A 27 11.85 34.47 11.48
N GLY A 28 11.83 33.56 12.46
CA GLY A 28 12.36 33.85 13.80
C GLY A 28 13.86 34.18 13.79
N ARG A 29 14.64 33.56 12.91
CA ARG A 29 16.06 33.91 12.71
C ARG A 29 16.23 35.34 12.18
N ASN A 30 15.38 35.76 11.25
CA ASN A 30 15.42 37.12 10.69
C ASN A 30 15.00 38.17 11.73
N GLU A 31 13.96 37.90 12.52
CA GLU A 31 13.55 38.80 13.61
C GLU A 31 14.67 38.98 14.65
N LEU A 32 15.37 37.90 15.00
CA LEU A 32 16.55 37.99 15.87
C LEU A 32 17.67 38.83 15.26
N PHE A 33 17.87 38.73 13.95
CA PHE A 33 18.87 39.54 13.24
C PHE A 33 18.54 41.03 13.29
N GLU A 34 17.30 41.40 12.99
CA GLU A 34 16.83 42.79 13.05
C GLU A 34 16.98 43.36 14.48
N ALA A 35 16.51 42.61 15.49
CA ALA A 35 16.63 43.02 16.89
C ALA A 35 18.09 43.20 17.35
N MET A 36 19.03 42.39 16.83
CA MET A 36 20.45 42.56 17.12
C MET A 36 21.06 43.80 16.48
N CYS A 37 20.53 44.25 15.33
CA CYS A 37 21.00 45.46 14.65
C CYS A 37 20.56 46.75 15.37
N GLU A 38 19.49 46.69 16.18
CA GLU A 38 19.02 47.80 17.01
C GLU A 38 19.85 47.97 18.30
N LEU A 39 20.73 47.02 18.63
CA LEU A 39 21.62 47.11 19.79
C LEU A 39 22.79 48.07 19.52
N ASP A 40 23.10 48.94 20.48
CA ASP A 40 24.27 49.81 20.46
C ASP A 40 25.56 49.03 20.79
N VAL A 41 25.84 48.00 19.99
CA VAL A 41 26.97 47.08 20.14
C VAL A 41 27.78 47.10 18.85
N SER A 42 29.10 47.06 18.96
CA SER A 42 29.96 47.11 17.78
C SER A 42 29.76 45.87 16.90
N ALA A 43 29.84 46.05 15.57
CA ALA A 43 29.77 44.94 14.62
C ALA A 43 30.84 43.85 14.87
N ARG A 44 31.96 44.21 15.52
CA ARG A 44 33.03 43.27 15.88
C ARG A 44 32.58 42.27 16.95
N GLU A 45 31.73 42.71 17.87
CA GLU A 45 31.18 41.90 18.96
C GLU A 45 29.92 41.13 18.52
N LEU A 46 29.10 41.70 17.63
CA LEU A 46 27.90 41.04 17.11
C LEU A 46 28.20 39.89 16.14
N LYS A 47 29.23 40.03 15.29
CA LYS A 47 29.61 38.99 14.29
C LYS A 47 29.72 37.56 14.86
N PRO A 48 30.49 37.30 15.93
CA PRO A 48 30.59 35.95 16.48
C PRO A 48 29.27 35.43 17.07
N ILE A 49 28.41 36.33 17.60
CA ILE A 49 27.09 35.97 18.11
C ILE A 49 26.18 35.55 16.95
N MET A 50 26.15 36.35 15.88
CA MET A 50 25.39 36.02 14.68
C MET A 50 25.81 34.70 14.04
N ALA A 51 27.12 34.43 13.97
CA ALA A 51 27.62 33.17 13.43
C ALA A 51 27.13 31.97 14.26
N LYS A 52 27.08 32.10 15.59
CA LYS A 52 26.51 31.07 16.48
C LYS A 52 25.01 30.90 16.27
N ILE A 53 24.25 31.99 16.12
CA ILE A 53 22.81 31.93 15.83
C ILE A 53 22.56 31.24 14.50
N HIS A 54 23.23 31.65 13.40
CA HIS A 54 23.13 30.98 12.11
C HIS A 54 23.42 29.48 12.23
N THR A 55 24.55 29.12 12.83
CA THR A 55 24.93 27.72 13.03
C THR A 55 23.90 26.94 13.85
N CYS A 56 23.28 27.58 14.85
CA CYS A 56 22.25 26.97 15.69
C CYS A 56 20.97 26.69 14.88
N PHE A 57 20.47 27.68 14.14
CA PHE A 57 19.29 27.53 13.29
C PHE A 57 19.52 26.54 12.15
N ASP A 58 20.68 26.56 11.50
CA ASP A 58 21.00 25.63 10.43
C ASP A 58 21.01 24.19 10.94
N LYS A 59 21.62 23.94 12.11
CA LYS A 59 21.57 22.62 12.76
C LYS A 59 20.16 22.23 13.17
N LEU A 60 19.39 23.16 13.75
CA LEU A 60 18.01 22.92 14.16
C LEU A 60 17.15 22.51 12.96
N ILE A 61 17.22 23.26 11.86
CA ILE A 61 16.48 22.99 10.63
C ILE A 61 16.93 21.65 10.04
N TYR A 62 18.23 21.47 9.83
CA TYR A 62 18.78 20.26 9.21
C TYR A 62 18.37 18.99 9.97
N TYR A 63 18.61 18.92 11.28
CA TYR A 63 18.33 17.71 12.05
C TYR A 63 16.83 17.46 12.21
N THR A 64 16.00 18.50 12.28
CA THR A 64 14.54 18.33 12.35
C THR A 64 13.99 17.80 11.03
N VAL A 65 14.42 18.36 9.89
CA VAL A 65 14.00 17.90 8.56
C VAL A 65 14.50 16.47 8.31
N LEU A 66 15.74 16.16 8.65
CA LEU A 66 16.29 14.81 8.53
C LEU A 66 15.44 13.80 9.32
N LYS A 67 15.16 14.08 10.60
CA LYS A 67 14.33 13.21 11.44
C LYS A 67 12.90 13.09 10.95
N TYR A 68 12.30 14.18 10.51
CA TYR A 68 10.97 14.14 9.91
C TYR A 68 10.95 13.25 8.66
N SER A 69 11.93 13.41 7.77
CA SER A 69 12.06 12.60 6.55
C SER A 69 12.22 11.11 6.86
N GLU A 70 13.03 10.76 7.86
CA GLU A 70 13.19 9.37 8.33
C GLU A 70 11.87 8.78 8.84
N ILE A 71 11.10 9.54 9.64
CA ILE A 71 9.81 9.10 10.19
C ILE A 71 8.80 8.86 9.06
N ILE A 72 8.65 9.82 8.14
CA ILE A 72 7.69 9.71 7.05
C ILE A 72 8.05 8.55 6.11
N SER A 73 9.34 8.38 5.78
CA SER A 73 9.80 7.27 4.94
C SER A 73 9.48 5.92 5.58
N LYS A 74 9.76 5.77 6.88
CA LYS A 74 9.42 4.57 7.64
C LYS A 74 7.91 4.31 7.67
N ASN A 75 7.10 5.34 7.94
CA ASN A 75 5.64 5.21 7.96
C ASN A 75 5.08 4.79 6.58
N LEU A 76 5.68 5.26 5.49
CA LEU A 76 5.30 4.87 4.14
C LEU A 76 5.67 3.41 3.84
N GLU A 77 6.86 2.98 4.23
CA GLU A 77 7.30 1.58 4.09
C GLU A 77 6.37 0.62 4.86
N GLU A 78 6.05 0.94 6.11
CA GLU A 78 5.14 0.14 6.94
C GLU A 78 3.73 0.05 6.33
N LYS A 79 3.19 1.17 5.83
CA LYS A 79 1.89 1.17 5.13
C LYS A 79 1.92 0.31 3.87
N GLN A 80 2.99 0.39 3.08
CA GLN A 80 3.12 -0.40 1.86
C GLN A 80 3.25 -1.89 2.15
N GLN A 81 4.01 -2.26 3.18
CA GLN A 81 4.12 -3.64 3.63
C GLN A 81 2.76 -4.18 4.07
N TYR A 82 2.02 -3.43 4.90
CA TYR A 82 0.69 -3.81 5.35
C TYR A 82 -0.29 -4.03 4.19
N ILE A 83 -0.29 -3.14 3.19
CA ILE A 83 -1.12 -3.29 1.98
C ILE A 83 -0.75 -4.55 1.21
N ASN A 84 0.55 -4.79 1.00
CA ASN A 84 1.03 -5.97 0.26
C ASN A 84 0.69 -7.28 0.99
N GLU A 85 0.90 -7.34 2.30
CA GLU A 85 0.54 -8.49 3.14
C GLU A 85 -0.96 -8.76 3.08
N THR A 86 -1.78 -7.72 3.26
CA THR A 86 -3.24 -7.83 3.17
C THR A 86 -3.68 -8.30 1.78
N HIS A 87 -3.05 -7.82 0.71
CA HIS A 87 -3.36 -8.26 -0.66
C HIS A 87 -3.03 -9.73 -0.87
N LYS A 88 -1.85 -10.17 -0.42
CA LYS A 88 -1.40 -11.56 -0.49
C LYS A 88 -2.30 -12.49 0.31
N GLU A 89 -2.73 -12.09 1.50
CA GLU A 89 -3.69 -12.85 2.30
C GLU A 89 -5.02 -12.99 1.59
N ARG A 90 -5.57 -11.91 1.03
CA ARG A 90 -6.82 -11.94 0.25
C ARG A 90 -6.73 -12.86 -0.95
N LEU A 91 -5.63 -12.80 -1.70
CA LEU A 91 -5.39 -13.70 -2.84
C LEU A 91 -5.25 -15.16 -2.41
N THR A 92 -4.58 -15.42 -1.29
CA THR A 92 -4.45 -16.77 -0.72
C THR A 92 -5.81 -17.34 -0.34
N ILE A 93 -6.64 -16.55 0.37
CA ILE A 93 -8.00 -16.92 0.75
C ILE A 93 -8.85 -17.17 -0.51
N LEU A 94 -8.80 -16.27 -1.48
CA LEU A 94 -9.53 -16.40 -2.74
C LEU A 94 -9.11 -17.68 -3.48
N GLY A 95 -7.82 -18.00 -3.54
CA GLY A 95 -7.32 -19.24 -4.13
C GLY A 95 -7.83 -20.50 -3.43
N GLN A 96 -7.79 -20.53 -2.09
CA GLN A 96 -8.32 -21.64 -1.29
C GLN A 96 -9.84 -21.81 -1.50
N MET A 97 -10.59 -20.70 -1.45
CA MET A 97 -12.02 -20.69 -1.68
C MET A 97 -12.37 -21.13 -3.11
N SER A 98 -11.62 -20.67 -4.10
CA SER A 98 -11.86 -21.01 -5.52
C SER A 98 -11.68 -22.50 -5.79
N ALA A 99 -10.69 -23.13 -5.14
CA ALA A 99 -10.49 -24.58 -5.23
C ALA A 99 -11.70 -25.35 -4.65
N SER A 100 -12.14 -25.01 -3.43
CA SER A 100 -13.33 -25.63 -2.81
C SER A 100 -14.57 -25.41 -3.67
N PHE A 101 -14.79 -24.17 -4.11
CA PHE A 101 -15.93 -23.77 -4.93
C PHE A 101 -16.02 -24.59 -6.24
N VAL A 102 -14.90 -24.79 -6.96
CA VAL A 102 -14.94 -25.61 -8.17
C VAL A 102 -15.19 -27.09 -7.89
N HIS A 103 -14.62 -27.62 -6.81
CA HIS A 103 -14.93 -28.99 -6.40
C HIS A 103 -16.42 -29.16 -6.09
N GLU A 104 -17.02 -28.18 -5.40
CA GLU A 104 -18.45 -28.18 -5.06
C GLU A 104 -19.36 -28.05 -6.28
N PHE A 105 -18.97 -27.31 -7.32
CA PHE A 105 -19.73 -27.22 -8.59
C PHE A 105 -19.55 -28.44 -9.51
N ARG A 106 -18.36 -29.05 -9.53
CA ARG A 106 -18.11 -30.25 -10.35
C ARG A 106 -18.96 -31.43 -9.90
N ASN A 107 -19.24 -31.55 -8.61
CA ASN A 107 -20.03 -32.66 -8.05
C ASN A 107 -21.46 -32.76 -8.63
N PRO A 108 -22.32 -31.73 -8.54
CA PRO A 108 -23.65 -31.78 -9.14
C PRO A 108 -23.56 -31.83 -10.66
N LEU A 109 -22.62 -31.12 -11.29
CA LEU A 109 -22.50 -31.11 -12.76
C LEU A 109 -22.14 -32.48 -13.33
N THR A 110 -21.21 -33.20 -12.69
CA THR A 110 -20.85 -34.57 -13.06
C THR A 110 -22.06 -35.50 -12.92
N SER A 111 -22.82 -35.35 -11.84
CA SER A 111 -24.02 -36.14 -11.59
C SER A 111 -25.09 -35.89 -12.66
N ILE A 112 -25.39 -34.62 -12.96
CA ILE A 112 -26.37 -34.23 -13.99
C ILE A 112 -25.93 -34.74 -15.36
N MET A 113 -24.66 -34.57 -15.72
CA MET A 113 -24.12 -35.06 -17.00
C MET A 113 -24.19 -36.59 -17.10
N GLY A 114 -24.00 -37.32 -15.99
CA GLY A 114 -24.22 -38.75 -15.91
C GLY A 114 -25.67 -39.15 -16.20
N PHE A 115 -26.63 -38.48 -15.56
CA PHE A 115 -28.06 -38.73 -15.82
C PHE A 115 -28.48 -38.37 -17.24
N VAL A 116 -27.98 -37.26 -17.81
CA VAL A 116 -28.25 -36.89 -19.21
C VAL A 116 -27.73 -37.96 -20.18
N LYS A 117 -26.56 -38.54 -19.91
CA LYS A 117 -26.02 -39.65 -20.71
C LYS A 117 -26.89 -40.90 -20.65
N LEU A 118 -27.40 -41.26 -19.47
CA LEU A 118 -28.33 -42.37 -19.30
C LEU A 118 -29.65 -42.12 -20.05
N LEU A 119 -30.26 -40.95 -19.88
CA LEU A 119 -31.49 -40.56 -20.57
C LEU A 119 -31.35 -40.57 -22.10
N LYS A 120 -30.18 -40.16 -22.60
CA LYS A 120 -29.87 -40.19 -24.03
C LYS A 120 -29.76 -41.62 -24.57
N ALA A 121 -29.26 -42.55 -23.76
CA ALA A 121 -29.21 -43.96 -24.12
C ALA A 121 -30.62 -44.59 -24.20
N ASP A 122 -31.50 -44.22 -23.26
CA ASP A 122 -32.88 -44.73 -23.21
C ASP A 122 -33.81 -44.07 -24.25
N HIS A 123 -33.54 -42.80 -24.60
CA HIS A 123 -34.39 -41.99 -25.48
C HIS A 123 -33.57 -41.23 -26.54
N PRO A 124 -32.98 -41.93 -27.53
CA PRO A 124 -32.07 -41.32 -28.50
C PRO A 124 -32.73 -40.35 -29.49
N SER A 125 -34.06 -40.37 -29.61
CA SER A 125 -34.82 -39.47 -30.49
C SER A 125 -35.00 -38.05 -29.92
N LEU A 126 -34.64 -37.82 -28.65
CA LEU A 126 -34.80 -36.53 -27.97
C LEU A 126 -33.60 -35.62 -28.25
N SER A 127 -33.69 -34.84 -29.34
CA SER A 127 -32.63 -33.94 -29.79
C SER A 127 -32.23 -32.84 -28.79
N TYR A 128 -33.09 -32.49 -27.83
CA TYR A 128 -32.75 -31.50 -26.80
C TYR A 128 -31.72 -32.03 -25.78
N LEU A 129 -31.56 -33.36 -25.63
CA LEU A 129 -30.54 -33.94 -24.75
C LEU A 129 -29.12 -33.63 -25.24
N ASP A 130 -28.92 -33.47 -26.55
CA ASP A 130 -27.64 -33.02 -27.12
C ASP A 130 -27.33 -31.57 -26.73
N ILE A 131 -28.34 -30.70 -26.76
CA ILE A 131 -28.20 -29.29 -26.36
C ILE A 131 -27.86 -29.19 -24.88
N ILE A 132 -28.59 -29.92 -24.02
CA ILE A 132 -28.32 -29.93 -22.57
C ILE A 132 -26.91 -30.46 -22.28
N SER A 133 -26.49 -31.54 -22.95
CA SER A 133 -25.13 -32.07 -22.80
C SER A 133 -24.07 -31.04 -23.20
N HIS A 134 -24.27 -30.34 -24.31
CA HIS A 134 -23.36 -29.30 -24.78
C HIS A 134 -23.23 -28.14 -23.79
N GLU A 135 -24.34 -27.65 -23.24
CA GLU A 135 -24.32 -26.55 -22.27
C GLU A 135 -23.65 -26.94 -20.95
N LEU A 136 -23.82 -28.20 -20.50
CA LEU A 136 -23.13 -28.71 -19.31
C LEU A 136 -21.62 -28.83 -19.53
N ASP A 137 -21.18 -29.26 -20.71
CA ASP A 137 -19.76 -29.29 -21.08
C ASP A 137 -19.16 -27.88 -21.14
N GLN A 138 -19.87 -26.92 -21.75
CA GLN A 138 -19.48 -25.51 -21.77
C GLN A 138 -19.36 -24.93 -20.37
N LEU A 139 -20.32 -25.21 -19.49
CA LEU A 139 -20.30 -24.76 -18.10
C LEU A 139 -19.10 -25.35 -17.35
N ASN A 140 -18.82 -26.65 -17.51
CA ASN A 140 -17.66 -27.31 -16.89
C ASN A 140 -16.34 -26.70 -17.36
N PHE A 141 -16.24 -26.37 -18.66
CA PHE A 141 -15.09 -25.69 -19.23
C PHE A 141 -14.91 -24.28 -18.64
N ARG A 142 -15.99 -23.49 -18.57
CA ARG A 142 -15.94 -22.12 -17.99
C ARG A 142 -15.55 -22.12 -16.52
N ILE A 143 -16.07 -23.05 -15.73
CA ILE A 143 -15.68 -23.22 -14.32
C ILE A 143 -14.19 -23.55 -14.20
N SER A 144 -13.68 -24.41 -15.08
CA SER A 144 -12.26 -24.76 -15.10
C SER A 144 -11.37 -23.58 -15.53
N GLN A 145 -11.82 -22.74 -16.47
CA GLN A 145 -11.12 -21.53 -16.89
C GLN A 145 -11.11 -20.43 -15.81
N PHE A 146 -12.23 -20.24 -15.11
CA PHE A 146 -12.33 -19.29 -13.99
C PHE A 146 -11.25 -19.56 -12.93
N LEU A 147 -11.07 -20.84 -12.57
CA LEU A 147 -10.06 -21.27 -11.60
C LEU A 147 -8.62 -21.03 -12.08
N LEU A 148 -8.36 -21.20 -13.37
CA LEU A 148 -7.03 -20.97 -13.96
C LEU A 148 -6.64 -19.49 -13.87
N VAL A 149 -7.58 -18.58 -14.09
CA VAL A 149 -7.36 -17.13 -13.96
C VAL A 149 -7.12 -16.75 -12.50
N SER A 150 -7.94 -17.25 -11.57
CA SER A 150 -7.76 -17.01 -10.13
C SER A 150 -6.41 -17.51 -9.59
N LYS A 151 -5.85 -18.58 -10.20
CA LYS A 151 -4.53 -19.12 -9.83
C LYS A 151 -3.36 -18.44 -10.55
N LYS A 152 -3.56 -17.93 -11.77
CA LYS A 152 -2.53 -17.26 -12.58
C LYS A 152 -2.15 -15.88 -12.03
N GLU A 153 -3.11 -15.13 -11.47
CA GLU A 153 -2.84 -13.90 -10.72
C GLU A 153 -1.85 -14.16 -9.55
N MET A 154 -1.98 -15.31 -8.87
CA MET A 154 -1.07 -15.71 -7.79
C MET A 154 0.35 -16.08 -8.27
N TRP A 155 0.47 -16.67 -9.46
CA TRP A 155 1.77 -17.08 -10.03
C TRP A 155 2.58 -15.88 -10.51
N ASN A 156 1.91 -14.89 -11.11
CA ASN A 156 2.56 -13.67 -11.59
C ASN A 156 3.12 -12.78 -10.46
N GLU A 157 2.58 -12.86 -9.23
CA GLU A 157 3.16 -12.20 -8.05
C GLU A 157 4.33 -12.99 -7.44
N SER A 158 4.34 -14.32 -7.58
CA SER A 158 5.38 -15.20 -7.02
C SER A 158 6.69 -15.14 -7.80
N GLU A 159 6.64 -14.86 -9.11
CA GLU A 159 7.82 -14.74 -9.99
C GLU A 159 8.42 -13.31 -10.01
N ARG A 160 7.85 -12.37 -9.24
CA ARG A 160 8.35 -10.99 -9.15
C ARG A 160 9.30 -10.76 -7.95
N PHE A 161 9.69 -11.83 -7.25
CA PHE A 161 10.65 -11.85 -6.14
C PHE A 161 11.80 -12.82 -6.40
#